data_AF-A0A2M8S692-F1
#
_entry.id   AF-A0A2M8S692-F1
#
_cell.length_a   1.000
_cell.length_b   1.000
_cell.length_c   1.000
_cell.angle_alpha   90.00
_cell.angle_beta   90.00
_cell.angle_gamma   90.00
#
_symmetry.space_group_name_H-M   'P 1'
#
loop_
_entity.id
_entity.type
_entity.pdbx_description
1 polymer ?
#
loop_
_entity_poly.entity_id
_entity_poly.type
_entity_poly.pdbx_seq_one_letter_code
_entity_poly.pdbx_strand_id
1 'polypeptide(L)'
;MTKALAPIRRGFFSRFWKQILIFLSVFGPATITAISDNDAGGVATYSIAGAKLGYPILFLLLIITFLLGVTQEMGMRLAVITRKGLADLIREKFGVRTALFMFGALLIANLGVLITDLSAVKTTSRMLNLPAAP
;
A
#
# COMPACT_ATOMS: atom_id res chain seq x y z
N MET A 1 -1.47 63.04 -11.17
CA MET A 1 -2.26 61.80 -11.37
C MET A 1 -1.33 60.60 -11.22
N THR A 2 -1.19 60.06 -10.01
CA THR A 2 -0.36 58.87 -9.73
C THR A 2 -1.23 57.90 -8.92
N LYS A 3 -1.95 57.02 -9.63
CA LYS A 3 -2.70 55.93 -8.97
C LYS A 3 -1.70 54.83 -8.61
N ALA A 4 -1.49 54.64 -7.30
CA ALA A 4 -0.83 53.46 -6.76
C ALA A 4 -1.64 52.21 -7.11
N LEU A 5 -0.99 51.21 -7.72
CA LEU A 5 -1.57 49.90 -8.01
C LEU A 5 -1.62 49.09 -6.71
N ALA A 6 -2.82 48.65 -6.32
CA ALA A 6 -3.03 47.80 -5.15
C ALA A 6 -2.43 46.39 -5.39
N PRO A 7 -1.84 45.74 -4.37
CA PRO A 7 -1.26 44.42 -4.54
C PRO A 7 -2.35 43.35 -4.67
N ILE A 8 -2.25 42.56 -5.74
CA ILE A 8 -3.15 41.43 -6.04
C ILE A 8 -3.07 40.39 -4.90
N ARG A 9 -4.19 40.19 -4.19
CA ARG A 9 -4.39 39.17 -3.15
C ARG A 9 -4.27 37.75 -3.76
N ARG A 10 -3.06 37.20 -3.88
CA ARG A 10 -2.79 35.78 -4.24
C ARG A 10 -2.92 34.79 -3.06
N GLY A 11 -3.78 35.10 -2.08
CA GLY A 11 -3.54 34.68 -0.68
C GLY A 11 -4.09 33.33 -0.20
N PHE A 12 -5.09 32.73 -0.82
CA PHE A 12 -5.76 31.54 -0.24
C PHE A 12 -5.83 30.34 -1.19
N PHE A 13 -6.33 30.57 -2.41
CA PHE A 13 -6.50 29.52 -3.41
C PHE A 13 -5.16 28.86 -3.81
N SER A 14 -4.08 29.66 -3.92
CA SER A 14 -2.75 29.14 -4.26
C SER A 14 -2.13 28.24 -3.18
N ARG A 15 -2.53 28.39 -1.90
CA ARG A 15 -2.02 27.57 -0.79
C ARG A 15 -2.72 26.22 -0.73
N PHE A 16 -4.03 26.20 -0.91
CA PHE A 16 -4.83 24.97 -0.94
C PHE A 16 -4.41 24.04 -2.09
N TRP A 17 -4.29 24.57 -3.31
CA TRP A 17 -3.82 23.79 -4.45
C TRP A 17 -2.38 23.26 -4.27
N LYS A 18 -1.49 24.04 -3.65
CA LYS A 18 -0.15 23.55 -3.29
C LYS A 18 -0.19 22.40 -2.29
N GLN A 19 -1.05 22.46 -1.26
CA GLN A 19 -1.20 21.37 -0.30
C GLN A 19 -1.75 20.10 -0.94
N ILE A 20 -2.71 20.21 -1.85
CA ILE A 20 -3.23 19.08 -2.62
C ILE A 20 -2.15 18.46 -3.50
N LEU A 21 -1.36 19.27 -4.19
CA LEU A 21 -0.27 18.76 -5.03
C LEU A 21 0.80 18.04 -4.20
N ILE A 22 1.15 18.57 -3.02
CA ILE A 22 2.06 17.90 -2.08
C ILE A 22 1.43 16.59 -1.60
N PHE A 23 0.16 16.60 -1.20
CA PHE A 23 -0.55 15.39 -0.77
C PHE A 23 -0.51 14.32 -1.86
N LEU A 24 -0.90 14.65 -3.10
CA LEU A 24 -0.88 13.73 -4.23
C LEU A 24 0.51 13.18 -4.52
N SER A 25 1.57 13.97 -4.31
CA SER A 25 2.95 13.50 -4.49
C SER A 25 3.37 12.44 -3.46
N VAL A 26 2.81 12.47 -2.25
CA VAL A 26 3.09 11.50 -1.17
C VAL A 26 2.05 10.36 -1.14
N PHE A 27 0.87 10.58 -1.72
CA PHE A 27 -0.23 9.63 -1.75
C PHE A 27 0.08 8.36 -2.55
N GLY A 28 0.91 8.48 -3.60
CA GLY A 28 1.27 7.37 -4.48
C GLY A 28 1.84 6.15 -3.75
N PRO A 29 2.97 6.27 -3.02
CA PRO A 29 3.56 5.14 -2.29
C PRO A 29 2.61 4.47 -1.29
N ALA A 30 1.84 5.25 -0.53
CA ALA A 30 0.90 4.73 0.46
C ALA A 30 -0.30 4.01 -0.18
N THR A 31 -0.73 4.47 -1.37
CA THR A 31 -1.83 3.83 -2.10
C THR A 31 -1.38 2.51 -2.72
N ILE A 32 -0.14 2.44 -3.23
CA ILE A 32 0.43 1.20 -3.76
C ILE A 32 0.49 0.13 -2.67
N THR A 33 0.96 0.46 -1.46
CA THR A 33 1.01 -0.50 -0.36
C THR A 33 -0.38 -0.91 0.11
N ALA A 34 -1.32 0.04 0.23
CA ALA A 34 -2.69 -0.26 0.64
C ALA A 34 -3.43 -1.18 -0.36
N ILE A 35 -3.23 -0.99 -1.66
CA ILE A 35 -3.81 -1.87 -2.69
C ILE A 35 -3.12 -3.24 -2.66
N SER A 36 -1.80 -3.28 -2.46
CA SER A 36 -1.03 -4.53 -2.38
C SER A 36 -1.42 -5.40 -1.18
N ASP A 37 -1.85 -4.81 -0.06
CA ASP A 37 -2.33 -5.54 1.13
C ASP A 37 -3.72 -6.18 0.92
N ASN A 38 -4.44 -5.81 -0.15
CA ASN A 38 -5.75 -6.34 -0.50
C ASN A 38 -5.68 -7.24 -1.75
N ASP A 39 -4.72 -8.15 -1.76
CA ASP A 39 -4.54 -9.15 -2.81
C ASP A 39 -5.69 -10.18 -2.86
N ALA A 40 -5.75 -10.96 -3.93
CA ALA A 40 -6.83 -11.94 -4.09
C ALA A 40 -6.80 -13.04 -3.00
N GLY A 41 -5.61 -13.40 -2.52
CA GLY A 41 -5.42 -14.36 -1.43
C GLY A 41 -6.01 -13.85 -0.12
N GLY A 42 -5.73 -12.59 0.24
CA GLY A 42 -6.38 -11.89 1.34
C GLY A 42 -7.89 -11.88 1.17
N VAL A 43 -8.38 -11.50 -0.01
CA VAL A 43 -9.81 -11.45 -0.32
C VAL A 43 -10.53 -12.77 -0.11
N ALA A 44 -9.96 -13.85 -0.62
CA ALA A 44 -10.50 -15.18 -0.42
C ALA A 44 -10.52 -15.55 1.07
N THR A 45 -9.45 -15.27 1.80
CA THR A 45 -9.29 -15.65 3.21
C THR A 45 -10.33 -14.98 4.10
N TYR A 46 -10.47 -13.66 4.02
CA TYR A 46 -11.47 -12.95 4.83
C TYR A 46 -12.90 -13.25 4.39
N SER A 47 -13.14 -13.56 3.10
CA SER A 47 -14.46 -13.95 2.62
C SER A 47 -14.87 -15.31 3.18
N ILE A 48 -13.96 -16.29 3.18
CA ILE A 48 -14.19 -17.61 3.77
C ILE A 48 -14.34 -17.51 5.29
N ALA A 49 -13.50 -16.71 5.96
CA ALA A 49 -13.61 -16.47 7.39
C ALA A 49 -14.95 -15.81 7.75
N GLY A 50 -15.39 -14.80 7.01
CA GLY A 50 -16.68 -14.15 7.19
C GLY A 50 -17.86 -15.09 6.96
N ALA A 51 -17.80 -15.94 5.93
CA ALA A 51 -18.82 -16.95 5.67
C ALA A 51 -18.93 -18.01 6.79
N LYS A 52 -17.81 -18.37 7.43
CA LYS A 52 -17.76 -19.39 8.48
C LYS A 52 -18.02 -18.85 9.89
N LEU A 53 -17.49 -17.68 10.21
CA LEU A 53 -17.47 -17.11 11.56
C LEU A 53 -18.52 -16.01 11.76
N GLY A 54 -19.09 -15.49 10.66
CA GLY A 54 -20.08 -14.41 10.70
C GLY A 54 -19.50 -13.07 11.18
N TYR A 55 -20.38 -12.17 11.60
CA TYR A 55 -20.03 -10.82 12.07
C TYR A 55 -19.29 -10.71 13.42
N PRO A 56 -19.30 -11.69 14.35
CA PRO A 56 -18.57 -11.56 15.62
C PRO A 56 -17.08 -11.27 15.48
N ILE A 57 -16.44 -11.61 14.35
CA ILE A 57 -15.01 -11.34 14.13
C ILE A 57 -14.70 -9.92 13.60
N LEU A 58 -15.73 -9.14 13.26
CA LEU A 58 -15.56 -7.84 12.60
C LEU A 58 -14.81 -6.81 13.46
N PHE A 59 -14.86 -6.93 14.79
CA PHE A 59 -14.09 -6.05 15.68
C PHE A 59 -12.57 -6.22 15.51
N LEU A 60 -12.10 -7.40 15.06
CA LEU A 60 -10.69 -7.61 14.75
C LEU A 60 -10.22 -6.70 13.63
N LEU A 61 -11.11 -6.30 12.71
CA LEU A 61 -10.77 -5.37 11.64
C LEU A 61 -10.25 -4.05 12.22
N LEU A 62 -10.89 -3.51 13.26
CA LEU A 62 -10.44 -2.27 13.92
C LEU A 62 -9.04 -2.42 14.52
N ILE A 63 -8.78 -3.55 15.18
CA ILE A 63 -7.49 -3.84 15.80
C ILE A 63 -6.40 -3.99 14.73
N ILE A 64 -6.67 -4.77 13.68
CA ILE A 64 -5.73 -5.01 12.59
C ILE A 64 -5.46 -3.72 11.81
N THR A 65 -6.47 -2.89 11.55
CA THR A 65 -6.29 -1.58 10.89
C THR A 65 -5.35 -0.68 11.68
N PHE A 66 -5.49 -0.63 13.02
CA PHE A 66 -4.57 0.16 13.84
C PHE A 66 -3.15 -0.40 13.79
N LEU A 67 -2.99 -1.72 13.96
CA LEU A 67 -1.68 -2.37 13.88
C LEU A 67 -1.01 -2.15 12.52
N LEU A 68 -1.77 -2.24 11.43
CA LEU A 68 -1.29 -1.96 10.08
C LEU A 68 -0.87 -0.49 9.93
N GLY A 69 -1.65 0.45 10.48
CA GLY A 69 -1.27 1.86 10.50
C GLY A 69 0.10 2.10 11.17
N VAL A 70 0.36 1.40 12.28
CA VAL A 70 1.65 1.47 12.99
C VAL A 70 2.78 0.91 12.14
N THR A 71 2.62 -0.26 11.51
CA THR A 71 3.67 -0.86 10.67
C THR A 71 3.96 -0.02 9.42
N GLN A 72 2.92 0.54 8.79
CA GLN A 72 3.07 1.40 7.62
C GLN A 72 3.80 2.70 7.97
N GLU A 73 3.46 3.32 9.10
CA GLU A 73 4.16 4.52 9.58
C GLU A 73 5.63 4.22 9.90
N MET A 74 5.93 3.10 10.56
CA MET A 74 7.31 2.68 10.85
C MET A 74 8.11 2.47 9.56
N GLY A 75 7.52 1.80 8.56
CA GLY A 75 8.13 1.58 7.26
C GLY A 75 8.43 2.88 6.52
N MET A 76 7.45 3.79 6.45
CA MET A 76 7.65 5.12 5.86
C MET A 76 8.71 5.93 6.60
N ARG A 77 8.66 5.95 7.93
CA ARG A 77 9.62 6.68 8.75
C ARG A 77 11.04 6.17 8.53
N LEU A 78 11.23 4.86 8.45
CA LEU A 78 12.52 4.26 8.15
C LEU A 78 13.01 4.67 6.76
N ALA A 79 12.17 4.59 5.73
CA ALA A 79 12.52 4.95 4.36
C ALA A 79 12.87 6.45 4.21
N VAL A 80 12.09 7.34 4.83
CA VAL A 80 12.29 8.79 4.75
C VAL A 80 13.55 9.24 5.49
N ILE A 81 13.80 8.69 6.69
CA ILE A 81 14.96 9.08 7.51
C ILE A 81 16.26 8.54 6.90
N THR A 82 16.28 7.26 6.52
CA THR A 82 17.51 6.60 6.05
C THR A 82 17.80 6.85 4.58
N ARG A 83 16.77 7.20 3.80
CA ARG A 83 16.81 7.31 2.32
C ARG A 83 17.31 6.03 1.64
N LYS A 84 17.09 4.88 2.27
CA LYS A 84 17.49 3.56 1.78
C LYS A 84 16.28 2.63 1.75
N GLY A 85 16.32 1.65 0.83
CA GLY A 85 15.36 0.56 0.83
C GLY A 85 15.56 -0.38 2.01
N LEU A 86 14.51 -1.11 2.39
CA LEU A 86 14.58 -2.12 3.45
C LEU A 86 15.71 -3.14 3.19
N ALA A 87 15.94 -3.49 1.92
CA ALA A 87 16.99 -4.43 1.53
C ALA A 87 18.40 -3.93 1.83
N ASP A 88 18.66 -2.66 1.52
CA ASP A 88 19.96 -2.06 1.82
C ASP A 88 20.17 -1.94 3.32
N LEU A 89 19.14 -1.58 4.09
CA LEU A 89 19.25 -1.48 5.54
C LEU A 89 19.51 -2.83 6.20
N ILE A 90 18.82 -3.88 5.79
CA ILE A 90 19.04 -5.23 6.32
C ILE A 90 20.45 -5.71 5.96
N ARG A 91 20.87 -5.50 4.71
CA ARG A 91 22.20 -5.89 4.23
C ARG A 91 23.32 -5.15 4.96
N GLU A 92 23.16 -3.85 5.21
CA GLU A 92 24.15 -3.04 5.92
C GLU A 92 24.25 -3.39 7.41
N LYS A 93 23.11 -3.66 8.08
CA LYS A 93 23.10 -3.94 9.53
C LYS A 93 23.37 -5.40 9.89
N PHE A 94 22.93 -6.35 9.06
CA PHE A 94 22.93 -7.78 9.38
C PHE A 94 23.71 -8.63 8.37
N GLY A 95 24.34 -7.98 7.38
CA GLY A 95 25.16 -8.64 6.37
C GLY A 95 24.37 -9.26 5.22
N VAL A 96 25.10 -9.67 4.18
CA VAL A 96 24.53 -10.16 2.91
C VAL A 96 23.81 -11.50 3.06
N ARG A 97 24.29 -12.41 3.91
CA ARG A 97 23.67 -13.73 4.10
C ARG A 97 22.24 -13.63 4.65
N THR A 98 22.07 -12.80 5.69
CA THR A 98 20.77 -12.53 6.31
C THR A 98 19.82 -11.84 5.33
N ALA A 99 20.32 -10.85 4.60
CA ALA A 99 19.53 -10.17 3.57
C ALA A 99 19.05 -11.17 2.50
N LEU A 100 19.96 -11.99 1.95
CA LEU A 100 19.60 -12.96 0.91
C LEU A 100 18.54 -13.96 1.40
N PHE A 101 18.66 -14.44 2.64
CA PHE A 101 17.64 -15.31 3.24
C PHE A 101 16.27 -14.61 3.34
N MET A 102 16.23 -13.40 3.91
CA MET A 102 14.97 -12.64 4.08
C MET A 102 14.32 -12.30 2.75
N PHE A 103 15.08 -11.81 1.77
CA PHE A 103 14.56 -11.46 0.45
C PHE A 103 14.25 -12.68 -0.41
N GLY A 104 14.94 -13.80 -0.20
CA GLY A 104 14.58 -15.08 -0.80
C GLY A 104 13.22 -15.57 -0.29
N ALA A 105 12.98 -15.50 1.02
CA ALA A 105 11.68 -15.82 1.59
C ALA A 105 10.58 -14.86 1.08
N LEU A 106 10.87 -13.56 1.00
CA LEU A 106 9.96 -12.56 0.45
C LEU A 106 9.61 -12.83 -1.01
N LEU A 107 10.59 -13.24 -1.82
CA LEU A 107 10.38 -13.61 -3.22
C LEU A 107 9.41 -14.79 -3.33
N ILE A 108 9.61 -15.85 -2.52
CA ILE A 108 8.72 -17.02 -2.49
C ILE A 108 7.30 -16.62 -2.08
N ALA A 109 7.17 -15.77 -1.06
CA ALA A 109 5.86 -15.26 -0.63
C ALA A 109 5.15 -14.50 -1.75
N ASN A 110 5.86 -13.58 -2.43
CA ASN A 110 5.31 -12.80 -3.54
C ASN A 110 4.97 -13.67 -4.77
N LEU A 111 5.72 -14.75 -5.03
CA LEU A 111 5.33 -15.73 -6.04
C LEU A 111 3.99 -16.40 -5.69
N GLY A 112 3.78 -16.72 -4.40
CA GLY A 112 2.49 -17.22 -3.92
C GLY A 112 1.34 -16.25 -4.20
N VAL A 113 1.54 -14.96 -3.88
CA VAL A 113 0.56 -13.88 -4.15
C VAL A 113 0.26 -13.77 -5.64
N LEU A 114 1.28 -13.79 -6.50
CA LEU A 114 1.09 -13.75 -7.96
C LEU A 114 0.27 -14.93 -8.47
N ILE A 115 0.50 -16.14 -7.95
CA ILE A 115 -0.29 -17.32 -8.31
C ILE A 115 -1.76 -17.13 -7.91
N THR A 116 -2.02 -16.60 -6.70
CA THR A 116 -3.41 -16.36 -6.25
C THR A 116 -4.11 -15.27 -7.05
N ASP A 117 -3.41 -14.20 -7.42
CA ASP A 117 -3.97 -13.12 -8.22
C ASP A 117 -4.33 -13.58 -9.64
N LEU A 118 -3.44 -14.34 -10.30
CA LEU A 118 -3.73 -14.93 -11.61
C LEU A 118 -4.91 -15.91 -11.55
N SER A 119 -4.98 -16.73 -10.51
CA SER A 119 -6.12 -17.63 -10.28
C SER A 119 -7.44 -16.86 -10.13
N ALA A 120 -7.42 -15.72 -9.43
CA ALA A 120 -8.59 -14.87 -9.26
C ALA A 120 -9.02 -14.20 -10.57
N VAL A 121 -8.09 -13.68 -11.38
CA VAL A 121 -8.40 -13.13 -12.71
C VAL A 121 -9.06 -14.20 -13.61
N LYS A 122 -8.52 -15.42 -13.61
CA LYS A 122 -9.11 -16.54 -14.36
C LYS A 122 -10.51 -16.91 -13.85
N THR A 123 -10.69 -16.97 -12.54
CA THR A 123 -11.97 -17.33 -11.92
C THR A 123 -13.04 -16.27 -12.18
N THR A 124 -12.71 -15.00 -11.99
CA THR A 124 -13.61 -13.88 -12.27
C THR A 124 -13.96 -13.75 -13.76
N SER A 125 -12.98 -13.97 -14.66
CA SER A 125 -13.24 -14.01 -16.11
C SER A 125 -14.28 -15.06 -16.48
N ARG A 126 -14.18 -16.27 -15.89
CA ARG A 126 -15.18 -17.34 -16.08
C ARG A 126 -16.56 -16.96 -15.52
N MET A 127 -16.61 -16.31 -14.36
CA MET A 127 -17.88 -15.84 -13.77
C MET A 127 -18.56 -14.78 -14.67
N LEU A 128 -17.79 -13.97 -15.38
CA LEU A 128 -18.29 -12.94 -16.28
C LEU A 128 -18.52 -13.42 -17.73
N ASN A 129 -18.40 -14.73 -17.99
CA ASN A 129 -18.48 -15.33 -19.33
C ASN A 129 -17.47 -14.74 -20.34
N LEU A 130 -16.32 -14.26 -19.86
CA LEU A 130 -15.22 -13.83 -20.71
C LEU A 130 -14.35 -15.04 -21.10
N PRO A 131 -13.71 -15.03 -22.28
CA PRO A 131 -12.74 -16.07 -22.63
C PRO A 131 -11.68 -16.14 -21.54
N ALA A 132 -11.30 -17.37 -21.18
CA ALA A 132 -10.35 -17.58 -20.09
C ALA A 132 -9.01 -16.90 -20.44
N ALA A 133 -8.75 -15.76 -19.81
CA ALA A 133 -7.41 -15.19 -19.79
C ALA A 133 -6.47 -16.22 -19.13
N PRO A 134 -5.24 -16.38 -19.67
CA PRO A 134 -4.28 -17.35 -19.16
C PRO A 134 -4.06 -17.22 -17.64
#